data_AF-A0A645CQS7-F1
#
_entry.id   AF-A0A645CQS7-F1
#
_cell.length_a   1.000
_cell.length_b   1.000
_cell.length_c   1.000
_cell.angle_alpha   90.00
_cell.angle_beta   90.00
_cell.angle_gamma   90.00
#
_symmetry.space_group_name_H-M   'P 1'
#
loop_
_entity.id
_entity.type
_entity.pdbx_description
1 polymer ?
#
loop_
_entity_poly.entity_id
_entity_poly.type
_entity_poly.pdbx_seq_one_letter_code
_entity_poly.pdbx_strand_id
1 'polypeptide(L)'
;MAVNTGIELFINYVRDMIDFINIKSSIRLKKQGKDMGFFEDVLLPNGNIDKDAILFTLNDSIENMINRFKNSRISSKLIKGLEAYKTTGRLSDLEKYMDNYLVEINQPSKYVSFGPEPIFSYIVAKETEVKTLRIIMVSKLNKLSPDATRERVRDLYV
;
A
#
# COMPACT_ATOMS: atom_id res chain seq x y z
N MET A 1 -16.10 -6.69 11.02
CA MET A 1 -15.45 -6.30 9.74
C MET A 1 -15.67 -4.81 9.51
N ALA A 2 -14.85 -4.13 8.71
CA ALA A 2 -15.03 -2.70 8.43
C ALA A 2 -16.43 -2.36 7.86
N VAL A 3 -17.02 -3.26 7.08
CA VAL A 3 -18.40 -3.11 6.58
C VAL A 3 -19.43 -2.95 7.70
N ASN A 4 -19.21 -3.58 8.85
CA ASN A 4 -20.14 -3.54 9.98
C ASN A 4 -20.12 -2.19 10.72
N THR A 5 -19.14 -1.33 10.45
CA THR A 5 -19.09 0.01 11.06
C THR A 5 -20.05 0.97 10.38
N GLY A 6 -20.42 0.71 9.12
CA GLY A 6 -21.22 1.63 8.29
C GLY A 6 -20.47 2.90 7.88
N ILE A 7 -19.17 3.00 8.17
CA ILE A 7 -18.36 4.20 7.92
C ILE A 7 -17.58 4.01 6.64
N GLU A 8 -17.93 4.79 5.62
CA GLU A 8 -17.37 4.67 4.27
C GLU A 8 -15.83 4.80 4.26
N LEU A 9 -15.27 5.71 5.06
CA LEU A 9 -13.82 5.88 5.18
C LEU A 9 -13.13 4.56 5.58
N PHE A 10 -13.68 3.85 6.58
CA PHE A 10 -13.05 2.62 7.09
C PHE A 10 -13.17 1.48 6.09
N ILE A 11 -14.32 1.40 5.41
CA ILE A 11 -14.56 0.39 4.37
C ILE A 11 -13.58 0.60 3.23
N ASN A 12 -13.50 1.83 2.70
CA ASN A 12 -12.61 2.16 1.59
C ASN A 12 -11.14 1.97 1.98
N TYR A 13 -10.73 2.43 3.17
CA TYR A 13 -9.38 2.24 3.67
C TYR A 13 -8.97 0.76 3.70
N VAL A 14 -9.81 -0.11 4.26
CA VAL A 14 -9.51 -1.54 4.36
C VAL A 14 -9.49 -2.21 3.00
N ARG A 15 -10.44 -1.90 2.11
CA ARG A 15 -10.48 -2.47 0.76
C ARG A 15 -9.27 -2.05 -0.08
N ASP A 16 -8.92 -0.77 -0.05
CA ASP A 16 -7.76 -0.23 -0.77
C ASP A 16 -6.46 -0.82 -0.21
N MET A 17 -6.36 -0.98 1.11
CA MET A 17 -5.23 -1.65 1.76
C MET A 17 -5.12 -3.13 1.34
N ILE A 18 -6.23 -3.86 1.25
CA ILE A 18 -6.26 -5.25 0.78
C ILE A 18 -5.74 -5.34 -0.66
N ASP A 19 -6.20 -4.47 -1.56
CA ASP A 19 -5.77 -4.45 -2.95
C ASP A 19 -4.24 -4.25 -3.06
N PHE A 20 -3.69 -3.27 -2.34
CA PHE A 20 -2.24 -3.06 -2.29
C PHE A 20 -1.48 -4.26 -1.72
N ILE A 21 -1.95 -4.85 -0.62
CA ILE A 21 -1.29 -6.00 0.01
C ILE A 21 -1.29 -7.20 -0.93
N ASN A 22 -2.39 -7.46 -1.62
CA ASN A 22 -2.52 -8.55 -2.57
C ASN A 22 -1.56 -8.40 -3.76
N ILE A 23 -1.49 -7.21 -4.36
CA ILE A 23 -0.55 -6.92 -5.46
C ILE A 23 0.91 -7.01 -4.99
N LYS A 24 1.21 -6.49 -3.80
CA LYS A 24 2.54 -6.63 -3.21
C LYS A 24 2.91 -8.09 -2.96
N SER A 25 1.94 -8.88 -2.50
CA SER A 25 2.12 -10.30 -2.22
C SER A 25 2.37 -11.08 -3.50
N SER A 26 1.65 -10.80 -4.60
CA SER A 26 1.91 -11.47 -5.88
C SER A 26 3.34 -11.28 -6.38
N ILE A 27 3.87 -10.05 -6.29
CA ILE A 27 5.26 -9.75 -6.65
C ILE A 27 6.25 -10.54 -5.78
N ARG A 28 5.98 -10.63 -4.48
CA ARG A 28 6.81 -11.40 -3.54
C ARG A 28 6.77 -12.90 -3.84
N LEU A 29 5.59 -13.45 -4.08
CA LEU A 29 5.37 -14.87 -4.37
C LEU A 29 6.03 -15.26 -5.70
N LYS A 30 5.92 -14.42 -6.73
CA LYS A 30 6.63 -14.59 -8.00
C LYS A 30 8.15 -14.70 -7.79
N LYS A 31 8.73 -13.81 -6.98
CA LYS A 31 10.15 -13.85 -6.63
C LYS A 31 10.56 -15.09 -5.83
N GLN A 32 9.63 -15.67 -5.09
CA GLN A 32 9.84 -16.89 -4.29
C GLN A 32 9.56 -18.18 -5.08
N GLY A 33 9.14 -18.08 -6.35
CA GLY A 33 8.77 -19.24 -7.17
C GLY A 33 7.56 -20.00 -6.62
N LYS A 34 6.64 -19.32 -5.94
CA LYS A 34 5.38 -19.90 -5.46
C LYS A 34 4.37 -20.01 -6.60
N ASP A 35 3.52 -21.02 -6.53
CA ASP A 35 2.51 -21.31 -7.54
C ASP A 35 1.18 -20.58 -7.28
N MET A 36 0.25 -20.74 -8.22
CA MET A 36 -1.08 -20.16 -8.17
C MET A 36 -1.89 -20.67 -6.97
N GLY A 37 -1.81 -21.97 -6.66
CA GLY A 37 -2.54 -22.57 -5.55
C GLY A 37 -2.15 -21.94 -4.22
N PHE A 38 -0.85 -21.77 -3.98
CA PHE A 38 -0.36 -21.06 -2.80
C PHE A 38 -0.83 -19.60 -2.78
N PHE A 39 -0.87 -18.92 -3.93
CA PHE A 39 -1.35 -17.55 -3.98
C PHE A 39 -2.84 -17.46 -3.64
N GLU A 40 -3.67 -18.39 -4.12
CA GLU A 40 -5.08 -18.47 -3.76
C GLU A 40 -5.31 -18.64 -2.25
N ASP A 41 -4.50 -19.47 -1.59
CA ASP A 41 -4.62 -19.74 -0.15
C ASP A 41 -4.31 -18.52 0.72
N VAL A 42 -3.40 -17.64 0.25
CA VAL A 42 -2.96 -16.45 1.02
C VAL A 42 -3.60 -15.15 0.53
N LEU A 43 -4.41 -15.20 -0.52
CA LEU A 43 -5.08 -14.04 -1.08
C LEU A 43 -6.06 -13.45 -0.04
N LEU A 44 -5.92 -12.16 0.24
CA LEU A 44 -6.85 -11.47 1.12
C LEU A 44 -8.17 -11.20 0.36
N PRO A 45 -9.31 -11.69 0.86
CA PRO A 45 -10.60 -11.45 0.21
C PRO A 45 -11.12 -10.04 0.49
N ASN A 46 -12.17 -9.64 -0.24
CA ASN A 46 -12.92 -8.38 -0.03
C ASN A 46 -12.15 -7.08 -0.33
N GLY A 47 -11.18 -7.12 -1.26
CA GLY A 47 -10.65 -5.90 -1.90
C GLY A 47 -11.65 -5.29 -2.88
N ASN A 48 -11.25 -4.21 -3.59
CA ASN A 48 -12.05 -3.67 -4.69
C ASN A 48 -11.71 -4.34 -6.02
N ILE A 49 -10.51 -4.91 -6.14
CA ILE A 49 -10.06 -5.57 -7.37
C ILE A 49 -10.54 -7.03 -7.33
N ASP A 50 -11.07 -7.47 -8.48
CA ASP A 50 -11.50 -8.85 -8.68
C ASP A 50 -10.40 -9.87 -8.36
N LYS A 51 -10.80 -10.99 -7.73
CA LYS A 51 -9.88 -12.06 -7.30
C LYS A 51 -9.05 -12.58 -8.47
N ASP A 52 -9.69 -12.88 -9.60
CA ASP A 52 -9.00 -13.46 -10.74
C ASP A 52 -8.03 -12.44 -11.35
N ALA A 53 -8.43 -11.18 -11.45
CA ALA A 53 -7.57 -10.09 -11.89
C ALA A 53 -6.29 -9.96 -11.04
N ILE A 54 -6.38 -10.16 -9.72
CA ILE A 54 -5.22 -10.20 -8.84
C ILE A 54 -4.39 -11.46 -9.08
N LEU A 55 -5.00 -12.64 -9.14
CA LEU A 55 -4.27 -13.89 -9.27
C LEU A 55 -3.47 -13.98 -10.58
N PHE A 56 -4.01 -13.46 -11.68
CA PHE A 56 -3.30 -13.36 -12.96
C PHE A 56 -1.97 -12.59 -12.87
N THR A 57 -1.80 -11.74 -11.86
CA THR A 57 -0.56 -10.96 -11.69
C THR A 57 0.67 -11.81 -11.39
N LEU A 58 0.50 -13.04 -10.91
CA LEU A 58 1.62 -13.97 -10.69
C LEU A 58 2.40 -14.21 -12.00
N ASN A 59 1.68 -14.28 -13.12
CA ASN A 59 2.23 -14.48 -14.45
C ASN A 59 2.60 -13.16 -15.17
N ASP A 60 2.04 -12.03 -14.76
CA ASP A 60 2.24 -10.73 -15.41
C ASP A 60 3.66 -10.15 -15.22
N SER A 61 4.16 -9.43 -16.23
CA SER A 61 5.25 -8.47 -16.03
C SER A 61 4.73 -7.25 -15.26
N ILE A 62 5.65 -6.41 -14.75
CA ILE A 62 5.24 -5.19 -14.04
C ILE A 62 4.49 -4.22 -14.98
N GLU A 63 4.85 -4.17 -16.27
CA GLU A 63 4.14 -3.40 -17.29
C GLU A 63 2.70 -3.89 -17.48
N ASN A 64 2.50 -5.21 -17.52
CA ASN A 64 1.16 -5.79 -17.63
C ASN A 64 0.31 -5.45 -16.41
N MET A 65 0.90 -5.48 -15.21
CA MET A 65 0.23 -5.07 -13.97
C MET A 65 -0.18 -3.59 -14.00
N ILE A 66 0.71 -2.70 -14.46
CA ILE A 66 0.40 -1.26 -14.62
C ILE A 66 -0.80 -1.06 -15.56
N ASN A 67 -0.79 -1.73 -16.72
CA ASN A 67 -1.87 -1.63 -17.69
C ASN A 67 -3.20 -2.19 -17.15
N ARG A 68 -3.14 -3.31 -16.42
CA ARG A 68 -4.31 -3.97 -15.83
C ARG A 68 -5.00 -3.08 -14.80
N PHE A 69 -4.22 -2.41 -13.95
CA PHE A 69 -4.76 -1.66 -12.81
C PHE A 69 -4.89 -0.16 -13.02
N LYS A 70 -4.71 0.34 -14.25
CA LYS A 70 -4.78 1.78 -14.56
C LYS A 70 -6.10 2.46 -14.18
N ASN A 71 -7.20 1.71 -14.22
CA ASN A 71 -8.55 2.20 -13.88
C ASN A 71 -8.99 1.77 -12.47
N SER A 72 -8.12 1.13 -11.69
CA SER A 72 -8.45 0.77 -10.31
C SER A 72 -8.51 2.02 -9.42
N ARG A 73 -9.26 1.93 -8.32
CA ARG A 73 -9.38 3.00 -7.32
C ARG A 73 -8.02 3.45 -6.75
N ILE A 74 -7.08 2.52 -6.64
CA ILE A 74 -5.73 2.77 -6.09
C ILE A 74 -4.67 3.13 -7.15
N SER A 75 -5.08 3.28 -8.42
CA SER A 75 -4.16 3.37 -9.57
C SER A 75 -3.11 4.47 -9.45
N SER A 76 -3.50 5.64 -8.91
CA SER A 76 -2.66 6.84 -8.86
C SER A 76 -1.33 6.63 -8.12
N LYS A 77 -1.34 5.86 -7.03
CA LYS A 77 -0.15 5.52 -6.22
C LYS A 77 0.37 4.13 -6.54
N LEU A 78 -0.51 3.20 -6.92
CA LEU A 78 -0.12 1.86 -7.33
C LEU A 78 0.82 1.89 -8.54
N ILE A 79 0.49 2.64 -9.59
CA ILE A 79 1.33 2.73 -10.79
C ILE A 79 2.71 3.30 -10.43
N LYS A 80 2.75 4.40 -9.68
CA LYS A 80 4.02 5.00 -9.22
C LYS A 80 4.86 4.01 -8.41
N GLY A 81 4.22 3.21 -7.55
CA GLY A 81 4.89 2.17 -6.78
C GLY A 81 5.42 1.03 -7.64
N LEU A 82 4.66 0.60 -8.65
CA LEU A 82 5.09 -0.42 -9.61
C LEU A 82 6.25 0.08 -10.49
N GLU A 83 6.21 1.33 -10.95
CA GLU A 83 7.30 1.97 -11.71
C GLU A 83 8.58 2.11 -10.88
N ALA A 84 8.44 2.54 -9.62
CA ALA A 84 9.58 2.61 -8.69
C ALA A 84 10.17 1.22 -8.46
N TYR A 85 9.32 0.21 -8.19
CA TYR A 85 9.74 -1.18 -8.05
C TYR A 85 10.43 -1.73 -9.30
N LYS A 86 9.89 -1.44 -10.49
CA LYS A 86 10.50 -1.85 -11.78
C LYS A 86 11.92 -1.28 -11.92
N THR A 87 12.12 -0.05 -11.48
CA THR A 87 13.41 0.65 -11.59
C THR A 87 14.43 0.14 -10.57
N THR A 88 14.01 -0.13 -9.33
CA THR A 88 14.93 -0.40 -8.22
C THR A 88 15.00 -1.88 -7.81
N GLY A 89 14.00 -2.67 -8.19
CA GLY A 89 13.78 -4.03 -7.71
C GLY A 89 13.37 -4.13 -6.23
N ARG A 90 13.20 -3.02 -5.52
CA ARG A 90 12.93 -2.99 -4.07
C ARG A 90 11.45 -2.88 -3.78
N LEU A 91 10.90 -3.90 -3.14
CA LEU A 91 9.46 -3.92 -2.79
C LEU A 91 9.08 -2.83 -1.78
N SER A 92 10.05 -2.35 -0.99
CA SER A 92 9.87 -1.21 -0.08
C SER A 92 9.45 0.07 -0.78
N ASP A 93 9.78 0.21 -2.07
CA ASP A 93 9.43 1.40 -2.84
C ASP A 93 7.94 1.37 -3.19
N LEU A 94 7.38 0.22 -3.55
CA LEU A 94 5.92 0.02 -3.67
C LEU A 94 5.20 0.26 -2.33
N GLU A 95 5.75 -0.26 -1.23
CA GLU A 95 5.18 -0.07 0.11
C GLU A 95 5.10 1.39 0.53
N LYS A 96 6.10 2.20 0.15
CA LYS A 96 6.07 3.65 0.40
C LYS A 96 4.86 4.31 -0.26
N TYR A 97 4.57 3.99 -1.52
CA TYR A 97 3.42 4.57 -2.23
C TYR A 97 2.07 4.07 -1.67
N MET A 98 1.99 2.81 -1.24
CA MET A 98 0.83 2.29 -0.51
C MET A 98 0.60 3.08 0.78
N ASP A 99 1.63 3.23 1.62
CA ASP A 99 1.53 3.96 2.88
C ASP A 99 1.11 5.43 2.63
N ASN A 100 1.71 6.10 1.65
CA ASN A 100 1.35 7.48 1.30
C ASN A 100 -0.10 7.58 0.79
N TYR A 101 -0.58 6.60 0.01
CA TYR A 101 -1.98 6.55 -0.42
C TYR A 101 -2.93 6.46 0.77
N LEU A 102 -2.66 5.54 1.70
CA LEU A 102 -3.50 5.28 2.85
C LEU A 102 -3.57 6.50 3.79
N VAL A 103 -2.50 7.28 3.90
CA VAL A 103 -2.51 8.57 4.61
C VAL A 103 -3.34 9.61 3.85
N GLU A 104 -3.18 9.70 2.53
CA GLU A 104 -3.86 10.68 1.68
C GLU A 104 -5.38 10.54 1.71
N ILE A 105 -5.91 9.31 1.62
CA ILE A 105 -7.37 9.07 1.68
C ILE A 105 -8.00 9.40 3.04
N ASN A 106 -7.18 9.52 4.10
CA ASN A 106 -7.59 9.92 5.44
C ASN A 106 -7.52 11.44 5.66
N GLN A 107 -6.91 12.21 4.75
CA GLN A 107 -6.79 13.68 4.90
C GLN A 107 -8.15 14.41 4.99
N PRO A 108 -9.20 14.04 4.23
CA PRO A 108 -10.49 14.74 4.30
C PRO A 108 -11.16 14.66 5.68
N SER A 109 -10.84 13.65 6.50
CA SER A 109 -11.45 13.52 7.83
C SER A 109 -11.02 14.63 8.80
N LYS A 110 -9.96 15.40 8.52
CA LYS A 110 -9.58 16.59 9.31
C LYS A 110 -10.72 17.61 9.38
N TYR A 111 -11.59 17.61 8.38
CA TYR A 111 -12.69 18.56 8.24
C TYR A 111 -14.01 18.01 8.79
N VAL A 112 -14.02 16.78 9.32
CA VAL A 112 -15.20 16.18 9.96
C VAL A 112 -15.23 16.62 11.42
N SER A 113 -16.26 17.39 11.80
CA SER A 113 -16.37 17.94 13.17
C SER A 113 -16.81 16.90 14.21
N PHE A 114 -17.59 15.89 13.79
CA PHE A 114 -18.13 14.86 14.68
C PHE A 114 -18.08 13.49 14.01
N GLY A 115 -17.62 12.49 14.75
CA GLY A 115 -17.51 11.11 14.28
C GLY A 115 -16.19 10.46 14.69
N PRO A 116 -16.00 9.16 14.46
CA PRO A 116 -14.75 8.47 14.75
C PRO A 116 -13.66 8.67 13.68
N GLU A 117 -13.99 9.28 12.53
CA GLU A 117 -13.06 9.51 11.42
C GLU A 117 -11.86 10.37 11.79
N PRO A 118 -12.00 11.50 12.52
CA PRO A 118 -10.83 12.28 12.97
C PRO A 118 -9.88 11.49 13.86
N ILE A 119 -10.44 10.65 14.76
CA ILE A 119 -9.64 9.79 15.67
C ILE A 119 -8.90 8.73 14.87
N PHE A 120 -9.59 8.07 13.93
CA PHE A 120 -8.98 7.07 13.07
C PHE A 120 -7.81 7.64 12.26
N SER A 121 -8.02 8.79 11.62
CA SER A 121 -6.96 9.44 10.83
C SER A 121 -5.79 9.92 11.68
N TYR A 122 -6.05 10.36 12.92
CA TYR A 122 -4.98 10.65 13.87
C TYR A 122 -4.13 9.40 14.16
N ILE A 123 -4.76 8.24 14.38
CA ILE A 123 -4.06 6.98 14.61
C ILE A 123 -3.23 6.59 13.38
N VAL A 124 -3.82 6.62 12.18
CA VAL A 124 -3.11 6.32 10.91
C VAL A 124 -1.91 7.26 10.70
N ALA A 125 -2.06 8.54 11.00
CA ALA A 125 -0.97 9.51 10.93
C ALA A 125 0.14 9.16 11.93
N LYS A 126 -0.21 8.85 13.18
CA LYS A 126 0.76 8.48 14.22
C LYS A 126 1.51 7.20 13.90
N GLU A 127 0.84 6.18 13.37
CA GLU A 127 1.49 4.96 12.91
C GLU A 127 2.49 5.23 11.78
N THR A 128 2.14 6.14 10.86
CA THR A 128 3.02 6.55 9.77
C THR A 128 4.25 7.30 10.26
N GLU A 129 4.08 8.22 11.23
CA GLU A 129 5.18 8.93 11.88
C GLU A 129 6.14 7.95 12.58
N VAL A 130 5.60 7.01 13.36
CA VAL A 130 6.39 5.98 14.05
C VAL A 130 7.17 5.12 13.05
N LYS A 131 6.53 4.71 11.94
CA LYS A 131 7.19 3.94 10.87
C LYS A 131 8.31 4.73 10.21
N THR A 132 8.09 6.02 9.94
CA THR A 132 9.12 6.93 9.39
C THR A 132 10.30 7.08 10.34
N LEU A 133 10.05 7.30 11.63
CA LEU A 133 11.11 7.37 12.64
C LEU A 133 11.94 6.08 12.69
N ARG A 134 11.29 4.91 12.66
CA ARG A 134 11.99 3.62 12.59
C ARG A 134 12.88 3.49 11.37
N ILE A 135 12.43 3.96 10.20
CA ILE A 135 13.23 3.94 8.97
C ILE A 135 14.45 4.84 9.09
N ILE A 136 14.29 6.04 9.66
CA ILE A 136 15.42 6.94 9.92
C ILE A 136 16.42 6.28 10.87
N MET A 137 15.94 5.69 11.98
CA MET A 137 16.79 4.97 12.94
C MET A 137 17.56 3.82 12.29
N VAL A 138 16.89 2.93 11.56
CA VAL A 138 17.52 1.80 10.86
C VAL A 138 18.50 2.30 9.80
N SER A 139 18.17 3.36 9.07
CA SER A 139 19.06 3.97 8.07
C SER A 139 20.35 4.52 8.71
N LYS A 140 20.22 5.17 9.87
CA LYS A 140 21.37 5.67 10.64
C LYS A 140 22.22 4.54 11.21
N LEU A 141 21.61 3.49 11.76
CA LEU A 141 22.33 2.30 12.24
C LEU A 141 23.14 1.62 11.11
N ASN A 142 22.58 1.60 9.90
CA ASN A 142 23.23 1.05 8.71
C ASN A 142 24.09 2.07 7.95
N LYS A 143 24.33 3.26 8.49
CA LYS A 143 25.16 4.33 7.90
C LYS A 143 24.77 4.70 6.46
N LEU A 144 23.48 4.64 6.14
CA LEU A 144 22.99 5.09 4.83
C LEU A 144 23.20 6.60 4.66
N SER A 145 23.42 7.02 3.42
CA SER A 145 23.52 8.45 3.11
C SER A 145 22.21 9.18 3.41
N PRO A 146 22.24 10.50 3.67
CA PRO A 146 21.04 11.30 3.83
C PRO A 146 20.06 11.17 2.66
N ASP A 147 20.56 11.12 1.43
CA ASP A 147 19.72 11.01 0.23
C ASP A 147 19.07 9.63 0.12
N ALA A 148 19.84 8.56 0.36
CA ALA A 148 19.29 7.20 0.43
C ALA A 148 18.24 7.06 1.54
N THR A 149 18.39 7.79 2.66
CA THR A 149 17.40 7.82 3.73
C THR A 149 16.13 8.55 3.28
N ARG A 150 16.27 9.75 2.69
CA ARG A 150 15.13 10.54 2.19
C ARG A 150 14.28 9.78 1.19
N GLU A 151 14.90 9.03 0.28
CA GLU A 151 14.18 8.20 -0.70
C GLU A 151 13.21 7.20 -0.05
N ARG A 152 13.55 6.68 1.15
CA ARG A 152 12.80 5.63 1.85
C ARG A 152 11.72 6.18 2.80
N VAL A 153 11.82 7.45 3.18
CA VAL A 153 10.88 8.10 4.10
C VAL A 153 9.53 8.31 3.40
N ARG A 154 8.43 8.16 4.16
CA ARG A 154 7.05 8.38 3.69
C ARG A 154 6.68 9.84 3.77
N ASP A 155 5.63 10.21 3.03
CA ASP A 155 5.02 11.52 3.18
C ASP A 155 4.37 11.58 4.57
N LEU A 156 4.60 12.68 5.29
CA LEU A 156 3.97 12.88 6.60
C LEU A 156 2.59 13.51 6.43
N TYR A 157 1.72 13.22 7.39
CA TYR A 157 0.40 13.84 7.50
C TYR A 157 0.58 15.30 7.97
N VAL A 158 0.80 16.20 7.02
CA VAL A 158 0.73 17.66 7.23
C VAL A 158 -0.64 18.16 6.83
#